data_AF-A0A5P8JLR4-F1
#
_entry.id   AF-A0A5P8JLR4-F1
#
_cell.length_a   1.000
_cell.length_b   1.000
_cell.length_c   1.000
_cell.angle_alpha   90.00
_cell.angle_beta   90.00
_cell.angle_gamma   90.00
#
_symmetry.space_group_name_H-M   'P 1'
#
loop_
_entity.id
_entity.type
_entity.pdbx_description
1 polymer ?
#
loop_
_entity_poly.entity_id
_entity_poly.type
_entity_poly.pdbx_seq_one_letter_code
_entity_poly.pdbx_strand_id
1 'polypeptide(L)'
;MSGLKDLLKDTRTHLMTGVSYMIPFVVAGGILLALSVLLSGKSAVPSTGMLGDLSQIGTTGLGLMVPILSGYIAYSMVDRPGLAPGVIGGLLSANIGAGFIGGILSGLLAGIVVFYLKKIKVTKNLQSIMPILVIPLLSTLVVGGIMVWGIGKPIAGLMSVLTKWLSGLGTGNTIVLGLILGAMIGSDMGGPVNKVAFSFGSALVGTIDKATGLPSHTAMLIMAGIGVAICVPPLAMGLATLIAPKKFTPEEKDSGKAALVMGMVGITEGGDSICSIRPLRTIPLRVDTLNNKSVISRGCFE
;
A
#
# COMPACT_ATOMS: atom_id res chain seq x y z
N MET A 1 3.71 -23.84 21.69
CA MET A 1 4.02 -22.39 21.69
C MET A 1 5.09 -21.99 20.66
N SER A 2 5.94 -22.90 20.16
CA SER A 2 6.98 -22.60 19.15
C SER A 2 6.40 -22.06 17.84
N GLY A 3 5.46 -22.78 17.20
CA GLY A 3 4.97 -22.39 15.87
C GLY A 3 4.23 -21.05 15.77
N LEU A 4 3.64 -20.53 16.85
CA LEU A 4 3.07 -19.16 16.82
C LEU A 4 4.17 -18.11 16.93
N LYS A 5 5.20 -18.36 17.74
CA LYS A 5 6.36 -17.46 17.82
C LYS A 5 7.05 -17.38 16.46
N ASP A 6 7.15 -18.49 15.75
CA ASP A 6 7.74 -18.52 14.41
C ASP A 6 6.87 -17.74 13.41
N LEU A 7 5.55 -17.93 13.44
CA LEU A 7 4.61 -17.14 12.63
C LEU A 7 4.71 -15.62 12.90
N LEU A 8 4.90 -15.21 14.15
CA LEU A 8 4.98 -13.80 14.51
C LEU A 8 6.36 -13.18 14.26
N LYS A 9 7.44 -13.97 14.15
CA LYS A 9 8.76 -13.45 13.75
C LYS A 9 8.72 -12.84 12.35
N ASP A 10 7.93 -13.42 11.47
CA ASP A 10 7.81 -12.99 10.07
C ASP A 10 6.73 -11.93 9.84
N THR A 11 6.21 -11.30 10.91
CA THR A 11 5.16 -10.26 10.83
C THR A 11 5.52 -9.16 9.81
N ARG A 12 6.78 -8.72 9.77
CA ARG A 12 7.21 -7.72 8.79
C ARG A 12 6.97 -8.19 7.35
N THR A 13 7.35 -9.43 7.05
CA THR A 13 7.18 -10.03 5.73
C THR A 13 5.69 -10.12 5.39
N HIS A 14 4.86 -10.57 6.33
CA HIS A 14 3.40 -10.65 6.14
C HIS A 14 2.76 -9.29 5.85
N LEU A 15 3.18 -8.24 6.56
CA LEU A 15 2.73 -6.87 6.30
C LEU A 15 3.15 -6.39 4.91
N MET A 16 4.40 -6.63 4.52
CA MET A 16 4.91 -6.23 3.20
C MET A 16 4.25 -7.02 2.06
N THR A 17 3.88 -8.30 2.29
CA THR A 17 3.06 -9.07 1.35
C THR A 17 1.72 -8.37 1.14
N GLY A 18 1.00 -8.05 2.22
CA GLY A 18 -0.28 -7.34 2.13
C GLY A 18 -0.18 -6.03 1.35
N VAL A 19 0.81 -5.20 1.68
CA VAL A 19 1.06 -3.92 0.98
C VAL A 19 1.33 -4.15 -0.51
N SER A 20 2.16 -5.12 -0.87
CA SER A 20 2.53 -5.37 -2.27
C SER A 20 1.33 -5.81 -3.11
N TYR A 21 0.46 -6.67 -2.56
CA TYR A 21 -0.76 -7.10 -3.26
C TYR A 21 -1.85 -6.03 -3.30
N MET A 22 -1.82 -5.06 -2.39
CA MET A 22 -2.73 -3.92 -2.35
C MET A 22 -2.41 -2.87 -3.43
N ILE A 23 -1.13 -2.64 -3.74
CA ILE A 23 -0.66 -1.58 -4.66
C ILE A 23 -1.39 -1.61 -6.03
N PRO A 24 -1.54 -2.76 -6.73
CA PRO A 24 -2.22 -2.79 -8.02
C PRO A 24 -3.66 -2.25 -7.99
N PHE A 25 -4.38 -2.45 -6.87
CA PHE A 25 -5.74 -1.94 -6.70
C PHE A 25 -5.76 -0.42 -6.49
N VAL A 26 -4.77 0.11 -5.78
CA VAL A 26 -4.59 1.56 -5.59
C VAL A 26 -4.27 2.23 -6.91
N VAL A 27 -3.37 1.65 -7.71
CA VAL A 27 -2.98 2.19 -9.02
C VAL A 27 -4.17 2.18 -9.98
N ALA A 28 -4.84 1.04 -10.14
CA ALA A 28 -5.99 0.93 -11.04
C ALA A 28 -7.15 1.85 -10.60
N GLY A 29 -7.52 1.81 -9.32
CA GLY A 29 -8.63 2.61 -8.79
C GLY A 29 -8.32 4.12 -8.80
N GLY A 30 -7.12 4.50 -8.35
CA GLY A 30 -6.68 5.88 -8.26
C GLY A 30 -6.55 6.57 -9.61
N ILE A 31 -5.95 5.91 -10.60
CA ILE A 31 -5.78 6.48 -11.95
C ILE A 31 -7.13 6.68 -12.62
N LEU A 32 -8.04 5.69 -12.56
CA LEU A 32 -9.37 5.81 -13.17
C LEU A 32 -10.21 6.91 -12.52
N LEU A 33 -10.16 7.01 -11.19
CA LEU A 33 -10.83 8.11 -10.47
C LEU A 33 -10.23 9.47 -10.86
N ALA A 34 -8.90 9.58 -10.91
CA ALA A 34 -8.21 10.81 -11.29
C ALA A 34 -8.55 11.23 -12.73
N LEU A 35 -8.56 10.30 -13.68
CA LEU A 35 -8.94 10.57 -15.08
C LEU A 35 -10.40 11.03 -15.18
N SER A 36 -11.30 10.40 -14.43
CA SER A 36 -12.70 10.80 -14.40
C SER A 36 -12.87 12.25 -13.93
N VAL A 37 -12.22 12.64 -12.83
CA VAL A 37 -12.26 14.00 -12.30
C VAL A 37 -11.58 15.00 -13.25
N LEU A 38 -10.40 14.64 -13.78
CA LEU A 38 -9.64 15.47 -14.72
C LEU A 38 -10.47 15.79 -15.98
N LEU A 39 -11.07 14.78 -16.60
CA LEU A 39 -11.87 14.93 -17.81
C LEU A 39 -13.22 15.60 -17.55
N SER A 40 -13.72 15.55 -16.30
CA SER A 40 -14.92 16.30 -15.92
C SER A 40 -14.69 17.82 -15.89
N GLY A 41 -13.44 18.30 -15.81
CA GLY A 41 -13.11 19.72 -15.73
C GLY A 41 -13.62 20.43 -14.45
N LYS A 42 -14.07 19.66 -13.45
CA LYS A 42 -14.60 20.15 -12.18
C LYS A 42 -13.77 19.57 -11.05
N SER A 43 -13.61 20.32 -9.96
CA SER A 43 -12.99 19.82 -8.72
C SER A 43 -13.96 18.97 -7.88
N ALA A 44 -14.71 18.08 -8.54
CA ALA A 44 -15.72 17.24 -7.93
C ALA A 44 -15.81 15.90 -8.67
N VAL A 45 -16.16 14.84 -7.96
CA VAL A 45 -16.37 13.52 -8.57
C VAL A 45 -17.63 13.56 -9.43
N PRO A 46 -17.53 13.27 -10.74
CA PRO A 46 -18.72 13.20 -11.58
C PRO A 46 -19.59 12.02 -11.13
N SER A 47 -20.91 12.23 -11.11
CA SER A 47 -21.90 11.27 -10.61
C SER A 47 -22.82 10.71 -11.69
N THR A 48 -22.75 11.22 -12.91
CA THR A 48 -23.62 10.81 -14.02
C THR A 48 -22.86 10.65 -15.33
N GLY A 49 -23.40 9.81 -16.22
CA GLY A 49 -22.82 9.52 -17.53
C GLY A 49 -21.52 8.71 -17.45
N MET A 50 -20.84 8.57 -18.59
CA MET A 50 -19.64 7.75 -18.74
C MET A 50 -18.52 8.11 -17.74
N LEU A 51 -18.36 9.40 -17.42
CA LEU A 51 -17.37 9.83 -16.41
C LEU A 51 -17.80 9.43 -14.99
N GLY A 52 -19.08 9.43 -14.69
CA GLY A 52 -19.62 8.90 -13.43
C GLY A 52 -19.41 7.39 -13.29
N ASP A 53 -19.63 6.63 -14.36
CA ASP A 53 -19.33 5.19 -14.37
C ASP A 53 -17.83 4.95 -14.17
N LEU A 54 -16.98 5.77 -14.79
CA LEU A 54 -15.53 5.72 -14.62
C LEU A 54 -15.09 6.05 -13.18
N SER A 55 -15.71 7.04 -12.54
CA SER A 55 -15.43 7.37 -11.13
C SER A 55 -15.88 6.24 -10.20
N GLN A 56 -17.01 5.59 -10.50
CA GLN A 56 -17.49 4.44 -9.75
C GLN A 56 -16.53 3.25 -9.84
N ILE A 57 -15.98 2.96 -11.03
CA ILE A 57 -14.96 1.92 -11.20
C ILE A 57 -13.72 2.27 -10.36
N GLY A 58 -13.26 3.53 -10.43
CA GLY A 58 -12.08 4.00 -9.69
C GLY A 58 -12.26 3.89 -8.17
N THR A 59 -13.38 4.39 -7.65
CA THR A 59 -13.72 4.34 -6.21
C THR A 59 -13.93 2.90 -5.72
N THR A 60 -14.49 2.02 -6.54
CA THR A 60 -14.61 0.58 -6.22
C THR A 60 -13.23 -0.07 -6.08
N GLY A 61 -12.31 0.20 -7.01
CA GLY A 61 -10.93 -0.29 -6.94
C GLY A 61 -10.20 0.19 -5.68
N LEU A 62 -10.31 1.48 -5.36
CA LEU A 62 -9.75 2.05 -4.13
C LEU A 62 -10.38 1.45 -2.86
N GLY A 63 -11.69 1.16 -2.88
CA GLY A 63 -12.39 0.51 -1.77
C GLY A 63 -11.88 -0.90 -1.45
N LEU A 64 -11.26 -1.58 -2.40
CA LEU A 64 -10.66 -2.90 -2.21
C LEU A 64 -9.26 -2.86 -1.58
N MET A 65 -8.65 -1.69 -1.44
CA MET A 65 -7.31 -1.53 -0.88
C MET A 65 -7.16 -2.20 0.51
N VAL A 66 -8.02 -1.84 1.46
CA VAL A 66 -7.98 -2.38 2.84
C VAL A 66 -8.38 -3.87 2.91
N PRO A 67 -9.43 -4.33 2.21
CA PRO A 67 -9.75 -5.76 2.09
C PRO A 67 -8.58 -6.60 1.55
N ILE A 68 -7.94 -6.17 0.48
CA ILE A 68 -6.84 -6.91 -0.16
C ILE A 68 -5.61 -6.92 0.73
N LEU A 69 -5.24 -5.79 1.33
CA LEU A 69 -4.18 -5.70 2.34
C LEU A 69 -4.39 -6.75 3.45
N SER A 70 -5.57 -6.74 4.07
CA SER A 70 -5.90 -7.64 5.18
C SER A 70 -5.90 -9.11 4.75
N GLY A 71 -6.52 -9.42 3.61
CA GLY A 71 -6.55 -10.75 3.02
C GLY A 71 -5.17 -11.32 2.74
N TYR A 72 -4.26 -10.51 2.16
CA TYR A 72 -2.92 -10.96 1.82
C TYR A 72 -1.95 -11.01 3.00
N ILE A 73 -2.19 -10.23 4.07
CA ILE A 73 -1.52 -10.44 5.37
C ILE A 73 -1.89 -11.83 5.90
N ALA A 74 -3.19 -12.15 5.97
CA ALA A 74 -3.66 -13.45 6.44
C ALA A 74 -3.17 -14.59 5.54
N TYR A 75 -3.21 -14.41 4.22
CA TYR A 75 -2.67 -15.37 3.25
C TYR A 75 -1.18 -15.64 3.47
N SER A 76 -0.38 -14.61 3.70
CA SER A 76 1.06 -14.76 3.96
C SER A 76 1.33 -15.59 5.23
N MET A 77 0.41 -15.55 6.20
CA MET A 77 0.52 -16.29 7.47
C MET A 77 0.05 -17.75 7.37
N VAL A 78 -1.03 -18.01 6.63
CA VAL A 78 -1.74 -19.30 6.67
C VAL A 78 -2.28 -19.77 5.32
N ASP A 79 -1.76 -19.24 4.21
CA ASP A 79 -2.17 -19.54 2.84
C ASP A 79 -3.66 -19.25 2.55
N ARG A 80 -4.20 -19.93 1.54
CA ARG A 80 -5.56 -19.75 1.01
C ARG A 80 -6.67 -19.72 2.09
N PRO A 81 -6.64 -20.56 3.15
CA PRO A 81 -7.69 -20.51 4.20
C PRO A 81 -7.78 -19.18 4.96
N GLY A 82 -6.74 -18.35 4.95
CA GLY A 82 -6.74 -17.02 5.55
C GLY A 82 -7.41 -15.93 4.69
N LEU A 83 -7.59 -16.17 3.39
CA LEU A 83 -8.08 -15.14 2.47
C LEU A 83 -9.48 -14.66 2.82
N ALA A 84 -10.46 -15.58 2.94
CA ALA A 84 -11.84 -15.22 3.24
C ALA A 84 -12.00 -14.40 4.55
N PRO A 85 -11.52 -14.87 5.72
CA PRO A 85 -11.64 -14.10 6.96
C PRO A 85 -10.84 -12.80 6.92
N GLY A 86 -9.68 -12.76 6.24
CA GLY A 86 -8.88 -11.55 6.09
C GLY A 86 -9.58 -10.50 5.22
N VAL A 87 -10.02 -10.86 4.01
CA VAL A 87 -10.72 -9.93 3.10
C VAL A 87 -12.01 -9.41 3.73
N ILE A 88 -12.82 -10.29 4.32
CA ILE A 88 -14.07 -9.88 5.00
C ILE A 88 -13.74 -8.99 6.21
N GLY A 89 -12.74 -9.36 7.01
CA GLY A 89 -12.27 -8.56 8.14
C GLY A 89 -11.77 -7.17 7.70
N GLY A 90 -11.01 -7.08 6.61
CA GLY A 90 -10.55 -5.82 6.04
C GLY A 90 -11.68 -4.95 5.50
N LEU A 91 -12.69 -5.55 4.85
CA LEU A 91 -13.88 -4.85 4.39
C LEU A 91 -14.71 -4.32 5.57
N LEU A 92 -14.87 -5.11 6.63
CA LEU A 92 -15.47 -4.64 7.88
C LEU A 92 -14.69 -3.47 8.47
N SER A 93 -13.35 -3.54 8.48
CA SER A 93 -12.49 -2.43 8.94
C SER A 93 -12.73 -1.14 8.17
N ALA A 94 -12.87 -1.21 6.85
CA ALA A 94 -13.21 -0.06 6.02
C ALA A 94 -14.60 0.49 6.37
N ASN A 95 -15.61 -0.39 6.45
CA ASN A 95 -17.01 0.02 6.68
C ASN A 95 -17.27 0.60 8.07
N ILE A 96 -16.57 0.12 9.11
CA ILE A 96 -16.70 0.62 10.49
C ILE A 96 -15.88 1.91 10.70
N GLY A 97 -15.06 2.30 9.73
CA GLY A 97 -14.17 3.47 9.83
C GLY A 97 -12.85 3.20 10.55
N ALA A 98 -12.55 1.93 10.85
CA ALA A 98 -11.25 1.50 11.38
C ALA A 98 -10.12 1.58 10.32
N GLY A 99 -10.49 1.68 9.04
CA GLY A 99 -9.61 2.00 7.93
C GLY A 99 -8.42 1.05 7.81
N PHE A 100 -7.28 1.59 7.38
CA PHE A 100 -6.05 0.84 7.14
C PHE A 100 -5.51 0.15 8.41
N ILE A 101 -5.54 0.82 9.58
CA ILE A 101 -5.10 0.23 10.86
C ILE A 101 -5.96 -0.98 11.20
N GLY A 102 -7.29 -0.84 11.08
CA GLY A 102 -8.21 -1.95 11.25
C GLY A 102 -7.95 -3.08 10.26
N GLY A 103 -7.56 -2.78 9.02
CA GLY A 103 -7.22 -3.78 8.00
C GLY A 103 -5.99 -4.62 8.36
N ILE A 104 -4.92 -3.97 8.83
CA ILE A 104 -3.73 -4.67 9.32
C ILE A 104 -4.08 -5.60 10.49
N LEU A 105 -4.81 -5.07 11.48
CA LEU A 105 -5.18 -5.82 12.67
C LEU A 105 -6.09 -7.00 12.33
N SER A 106 -7.10 -6.81 11.46
CA SER A 106 -7.99 -7.88 11.05
C SER A 106 -7.27 -8.96 10.24
N GLY A 107 -6.26 -8.60 9.44
CA GLY A 107 -5.45 -9.55 8.67
C GLY A 107 -4.56 -10.42 9.57
N LEU A 108 -3.87 -9.79 10.53
CA LEU A 108 -3.08 -10.51 11.54
C LEU A 108 -3.97 -11.41 12.41
N LEU A 109 -5.12 -10.90 12.85
CA LEU A 109 -6.10 -11.65 13.63
C LEU A 109 -6.61 -12.87 12.84
N ALA A 110 -6.97 -12.69 11.57
CA ALA A 110 -7.40 -13.78 10.70
C ALA A 110 -6.33 -14.84 10.55
N GLY A 111 -5.06 -14.45 10.33
CA GLY A 111 -3.94 -15.38 10.28
C GLY A 111 -3.80 -16.19 11.57
N ILE A 112 -3.85 -15.54 12.73
CA ILE A 112 -3.75 -16.21 14.04
C ILE A 112 -4.93 -17.16 14.28
N VAL A 113 -6.16 -16.72 14.03
CA VAL A 113 -7.37 -17.54 14.26
C VAL A 113 -7.34 -18.78 13.37
N VAL A 114 -7.06 -18.62 12.08
CA VAL A 114 -6.95 -19.75 11.14
C VAL A 114 -5.81 -20.68 11.51
N PHE A 115 -4.67 -20.16 11.98
CA PHE A 115 -3.55 -20.97 12.44
C PHE A 115 -3.95 -21.91 13.58
N TYR A 116 -4.77 -21.46 14.52
CA TYR A 116 -5.30 -22.30 15.59
C TYR A 116 -6.35 -23.30 15.10
N LEU A 117 -7.26 -22.88 14.20
CA LEU A 117 -8.28 -23.77 13.64
C LEU A 117 -7.65 -24.93 12.84
N LYS A 118 -6.56 -24.69 12.11
CA LYS A 118 -5.82 -25.72 11.39
C LYS A 118 -5.21 -26.80 12.29
N LYS A 119 -5.01 -26.52 13.58
CA LYS A 119 -4.46 -27.49 14.55
C LYS A 119 -5.48 -28.44 15.13
N ILE A 120 -6.77 -28.22 14.89
CA ILE A 120 -7.83 -29.09 15.35
C ILE A 120 -7.74 -30.40 14.57
N LYS A 121 -7.49 -31.52 15.28
CA LYS A 121 -7.43 -32.84 14.66
C LYS A 121 -8.83 -33.28 14.29
N VAL A 122 -9.05 -33.58 13.00
CA VAL A 122 -10.31 -34.10 12.48
C VAL A 122 -10.11 -35.47 11.83
N THR A 123 -11.16 -36.28 11.80
CA THR A 123 -11.17 -37.58 11.12
C THR A 123 -11.00 -37.41 9.60
N LYS A 124 -10.51 -38.44 8.90
CA LYS A 124 -10.19 -38.39 7.45
C LYS A 124 -11.34 -37.82 6.60
N ASN A 125 -12.59 -38.15 6.94
CA ASN A 125 -13.77 -37.72 6.20
C ASN A 125 -14.04 -36.20 6.30
N LEU A 126 -13.52 -35.54 7.34
CA LEU A 126 -13.72 -34.10 7.57
C LEU A 126 -12.54 -33.25 7.08
N GLN A 127 -11.43 -33.86 6.63
CA GLN A 127 -10.24 -33.08 6.24
C GLN A 127 -10.48 -32.19 5.02
N SER A 128 -11.33 -32.60 4.08
CA SER A 128 -11.69 -31.81 2.89
C SER A 128 -12.67 -30.67 3.20
N ILE A 129 -13.59 -30.86 4.15
CA ILE A 129 -14.59 -29.82 4.51
C ILE A 129 -13.97 -28.70 5.37
N MET A 130 -12.88 -29.00 6.08
CA MET A 130 -12.23 -28.03 6.97
C MET A 130 -11.79 -26.73 6.26
N PRO A 131 -10.92 -26.75 5.23
CA PRO A 131 -10.46 -25.52 4.58
C PRO A 131 -11.52 -24.86 3.69
N ILE A 132 -12.55 -25.60 3.26
CA ILE A 132 -13.58 -25.11 2.35
C ILE A 132 -14.71 -24.41 3.12
N LEU A 133 -15.14 -24.98 4.25
CA LEU A 133 -16.32 -24.52 4.98
C LEU A 133 -16.00 -24.13 6.42
N VAL A 134 -15.45 -25.05 7.21
CA VAL A 134 -15.35 -24.88 8.68
C VAL A 134 -14.39 -23.76 9.04
N ILE A 135 -13.19 -23.76 8.44
CA ILE A 135 -12.17 -22.75 8.71
C ILE A 135 -12.66 -21.38 8.25
N PRO A 136 -13.05 -21.15 6.98
CA PRO A 136 -13.55 -19.84 6.55
C PRO A 136 -14.72 -19.33 7.38
N LEU A 137 -15.70 -20.20 7.72
CA LEU A 137 -16.88 -19.80 8.48
C LEU A 137 -16.53 -19.40 9.92
N LEU A 138 -15.86 -20.29 10.67
CA LEU A 138 -15.54 -20.03 12.07
C LEU A 138 -14.53 -18.90 12.22
N SER A 139 -13.51 -18.84 11.36
CA SER A 139 -12.54 -17.75 11.39
C SER A 139 -13.19 -16.40 11.08
N THR A 140 -14.08 -16.34 10.09
CA THR A 140 -14.80 -15.10 9.76
C THR A 140 -15.73 -14.67 10.89
N LEU A 141 -16.43 -15.61 11.52
CA LEU A 141 -17.28 -15.32 12.67
C LEU A 141 -16.46 -14.73 13.83
N VAL A 142 -15.31 -15.33 14.15
CA VAL A 142 -14.45 -14.87 15.24
C VAL A 142 -13.81 -13.52 14.90
N VAL A 143 -13.20 -13.38 13.72
CA VAL A 143 -12.54 -12.13 13.28
C VAL A 143 -13.55 -11.00 13.15
N GLY A 144 -14.66 -11.26 12.47
CA GLY A 144 -15.75 -10.29 12.31
C GLY A 144 -16.38 -9.93 13.65
N GLY A 145 -16.64 -10.89 14.53
CA GLY A 145 -17.18 -10.64 15.87
C GLY A 145 -16.24 -9.76 16.71
N ILE A 146 -14.94 -10.05 16.70
CA ILE A 146 -13.94 -9.23 17.40
C ILE A 146 -13.89 -7.80 16.82
N MET A 147 -13.96 -7.65 15.51
CA MET A 147 -13.95 -6.34 14.86
C MET A 147 -15.23 -5.54 15.13
N VAL A 148 -16.40 -6.16 15.01
CA VAL A 148 -17.70 -5.46 15.13
C VAL A 148 -18.05 -5.18 16.60
N TRP A 149 -17.84 -6.13 17.50
CA TRP A 149 -18.28 -6.03 18.89
C TRP A 149 -17.16 -5.61 19.86
N GLY A 150 -15.90 -5.82 19.48
CA GLY A 150 -14.75 -5.51 20.33
C GLY A 150 -14.00 -4.25 19.89
N ILE A 151 -13.02 -4.44 19.01
CA ILE A 151 -11.93 -3.47 18.80
C ILE A 151 -12.18 -2.46 17.66
N GLY A 152 -13.14 -2.71 16.76
CA GLY A 152 -13.31 -1.88 15.57
C GLY A 152 -13.71 -0.44 15.87
N LYS A 153 -14.62 -0.20 16.83
CA LYS A 153 -15.01 1.17 17.23
C LYS A 153 -13.85 1.94 17.90
N PRO A 154 -13.10 1.38 18.87
CA PRO A 154 -11.89 2.01 19.38
C PRO A 154 -10.88 2.38 18.29
N ILE A 155 -10.63 1.48 17.33
CA ILE A 155 -9.71 1.73 16.22
C ILE A 155 -10.25 2.83 15.30
N ALA A 156 -11.56 2.84 15.01
CA ALA A 156 -12.19 3.92 14.24
C ALA A 156 -12.07 5.28 14.93
N GLY A 157 -12.19 5.31 16.27
CA GLY A 157 -11.92 6.52 17.07
C GLY A 157 -10.48 7.00 16.91
N LEU A 158 -9.51 6.07 16.99
CA LEU A 158 -8.09 6.38 16.77
C LEU A 158 -7.84 6.92 15.35
N MET A 159 -8.43 6.28 14.32
CA MET A 159 -8.36 6.77 12.93
C MET A 159 -8.94 8.18 12.80
N SER A 160 -10.08 8.46 13.44
CA SER A 160 -10.67 9.79 13.42
C SER A 160 -9.77 10.84 14.06
N VAL A 161 -9.15 10.53 15.21
CA VAL A 161 -8.18 11.42 15.88
C VAL A 161 -6.98 11.68 14.98
N LEU A 162 -6.44 10.64 14.36
CA LEU A 162 -5.28 10.76 13.45
C LEU A 162 -5.63 11.62 12.23
N THR A 163 -6.77 11.39 11.59
CA THR A 163 -7.20 12.18 10.43
C THR A 163 -7.47 13.62 10.82
N LYS A 164 -8.11 13.88 11.97
CA LYS A 164 -8.31 15.24 12.48
C LYS A 164 -6.99 15.95 12.78
N TRP A 165 -6.04 15.24 13.39
CA TRP A 165 -4.72 15.80 13.67
C TRP A 165 -3.99 16.17 12.37
N LEU A 166 -4.00 15.30 11.37
CA LEU A 166 -3.43 15.59 10.04
C LEU A 166 -4.14 16.77 9.36
N SER A 167 -5.46 16.80 9.39
CA SER A 167 -6.25 17.91 8.81
C SER A 167 -6.07 19.24 9.54
N GLY A 168 -5.66 19.21 10.82
CA GLY A 168 -5.35 20.40 11.61
C GLY A 168 -3.90 20.89 11.47
N LEU A 169 -3.05 20.21 10.69
CA LEU A 169 -1.69 20.67 10.45
C LEU A 169 -1.71 21.98 9.65
N GLY A 170 -1.11 23.03 10.24
CA GLY A 170 -0.82 24.25 9.50
C GLY A 170 0.15 24.01 8.35
N THR A 171 0.20 24.94 7.39
CA THR A 171 0.99 24.81 6.14
C THR A 171 2.46 24.41 6.38
N GLY A 172 3.10 24.97 7.42
CA GLY A 172 4.49 24.64 7.77
C GLY A 172 4.70 23.16 8.13
N ASN A 173 3.78 22.55 8.88
CA ASN A 173 3.89 21.16 9.30
C ASN A 173 3.63 20.20 8.14
N THR A 174 2.73 20.57 7.21
CA THR A 174 2.45 19.79 6.00
C THR A 174 3.65 19.74 5.07
N ILE A 175 4.43 20.82 4.97
CA ILE A 175 5.70 20.84 4.22
C ILE A 175 6.72 19.89 4.85
N VAL A 176 6.91 19.95 6.17
CA VAL A 176 7.84 19.05 6.88
C VAL A 176 7.42 17.59 6.69
N LEU A 177 6.13 17.29 6.83
CA LEU A 177 5.61 15.95 6.60
C LEU A 177 5.86 15.48 5.15
N GLY A 178 5.62 16.35 4.17
CA GLY A 178 5.90 16.07 2.77
C GLY A 178 7.38 15.80 2.51
N LEU A 179 8.30 16.54 3.14
CA LEU A 179 9.75 16.31 3.04
C LEU A 179 10.16 14.97 3.63
N ILE A 180 9.62 14.60 4.80
CA ILE A 180 9.89 13.30 5.43
C ILE A 180 9.40 12.16 4.53
N LEU A 181 8.16 12.24 4.05
CA LEU A 181 7.59 11.20 3.20
C LEU A 181 8.30 11.11 1.85
N GLY A 182 8.68 12.25 1.26
CA GLY A 182 9.49 12.29 0.04
C GLY A 182 10.88 11.68 0.23
N ALA A 183 11.53 11.96 1.35
CA ALA A 183 12.81 11.33 1.71
C ALA A 183 12.66 9.81 1.85
N MET A 184 11.60 9.33 2.51
CA MET A 184 11.31 7.89 2.62
C MET A 184 11.11 7.22 1.26
N ILE A 185 10.35 7.84 0.36
CA ILE A 185 10.11 7.34 -1.01
C ILE A 185 11.42 7.25 -1.81
N GLY A 186 12.26 8.28 -1.73
CA GLY A 186 13.54 8.34 -2.45
C GLY A 186 14.67 7.52 -1.83
N SER A 187 14.48 6.95 -0.64
CA SER A 187 15.55 6.26 0.10
C SER A 187 15.94 4.91 -0.54
N ASP A 188 14.95 4.11 -0.93
CA ASP A 188 15.16 2.74 -1.42
C ASP A 188 14.41 2.40 -2.71
N MET A 189 13.95 3.44 -3.46
CA MET A 189 13.51 3.36 -4.86
C MET A 189 12.50 2.23 -5.19
N GLY A 190 11.60 1.91 -4.25
CA GLY A 190 10.59 0.85 -4.37
C GLY A 190 10.72 -0.25 -3.31
N GLY A 191 11.76 -0.16 -2.48
CA GLY A 191 11.97 -1.02 -1.33
C GLY A 191 10.98 -0.80 -0.17
N PRO A 192 11.24 -1.45 0.97
CA PRO A 192 10.35 -1.44 2.13
C PRO A 192 10.03 -0.04 2.71
N VAL A 193 10.99 0.89 2.72
CA VAL A 193 10.80 2.25 3.26
C VAL A 193 9.86 3.04 2.34
N ASN A 194 10.06 2.96 1.03
CA ASN A 194 9.17 3.51 0.03
C ASN A 194 7.75 2.93 0.16
N LYS A 195 7.62 1.59 0.23
CA LYS A 195 6.31 0.93 0.38
C LYS A 195 5.57 1.36 1.63
N VAL A 196 6.27 1.60 2.74
CA VAL A 196 5.66 2.13 3.97
C VAL A 196 5.14 3.56 3.78
N ALA A 197 5.92 4.45 3.18
CA ALA A 197 5.49 5.83 2.90
C ALA A 197 4.32 5.87 1.91
N PHE A 198 4.39 5.09 0.84
CA PHE A 198 3.30 4.96 -0.14
C PHE A 198 2.03 4.40 0.50
N SER A 199 2.15 3.37 1.34
CA SER A 199 1.01 2.79 2.05
C SER A 199 0.37 3.78 3.01
N PHE A 200 1.17 4.62 3.67
CA PHE A 200 0.65 5.69 4.52
C PHE A 200 -0.18 6.71 3.71
N GLY A 201 0.34 7.19 2.58
CA GLY A 201 -0.40 8.09 1.68
C GLY A 201 -1.67 7.44 1.13
N SER A 202 -1.56 6.20 0.65
CA SER A 202 -2.65 5.40 0.11
C SER A 202 -3.75 5.16 1.16
N ALA A 203 -3.36 4.88 2.40
CA ALA A 203 -4.29 4.71 3.52
C ALA A 203 -5.14 5.96 3.77
N LEU A 204 -4.53 7.15 3.68
CA LEU A 204 -5.23 8.41 3.87
C LEU A 204 -6.20 8.69 2.71
N VAL A 205 -5.79 8.46 1.46
CA VAL A 205 -6.69 8.63 0.32
C VAL A 205 -7.77 7.55 0.22
N GLY A 206 -7.56 6.38 0.82
CA GLY A 206 -8.60 5.36 0.96
C GLY A 206 -9.74 5.75 1.91
N THR A 207 -9.55 6.78 2.75
CA THR A 207 -10.62 7.31 3.61
C THR A 207 -11.43 8.36 2.86
N ILE A 208 -12.46 7.91 2.15
CA ILE A 208 -13.34 8.77 1.37
C ILE A 208 -14.36 9.46 2.28
N ASP A 209 -14.45 10.78 2.17
CA ASP A 209 -15.52 11.56 2.78
C ASP A 209 -16.82 11.31 2.01
N LYS A 210 -17.85 10.86 2.74
CA LYS A 210 -19.16 10.54 2.16
C LYS A 210 -19.89 11.77 1.61
N ALA A 211 -19.57 12.97 2.08
CA ALA A 211 -20.20 14.21 1.63
C ALA A 211 -19.65 14.68 0.28
N THR A 212 -18.34 14.48 0.04
CA THR A 212 -17.66 14.99 -1.17
C THR A 212 -17.35 13.89 -2.19
N GLY A 213 -17.38 12.62 -1.77
CA GLY A 213 -16.91 11.50 -2.57
C GLY A 213 -15.40 11.48 -2.76
N LEU A 214 -14.65 12.36 -2.07
CA LEU A 214 -13.21 12.50 -2.15
C LEU A 214 -12.54 12.29 -0.79
N PRO A 215 -11.25 11.97 -0.77
CA PRO A 215 -10.48 12.02 0.47
C PRO A 215 -10.37 13.45 1.00
N SER A 216 -9.92 13.61 2.25
CA SER A 216 -9.66 14.95 2.80
C SER A 216 -8.61 15.70 1.96
N HIS A 217 -8.72 17.03 1.91
CA HIS A 217 -7.78 17.86 1.16
C HIS A 217 -6.33 17.61 1.60
N THR A 218 -6.09 17.48 2.90
CA THR A 218 -4.75 17.14 3.44
C THR A 218 -4.27 15.77 2.98
N ALA A 219 -5.13 14.75 2.96
CA ALA A 219 -4.78 13.41 2.47
C ALA A 219 -4.36 13.46 1.00
N MET A 220 -5.10 14.21 0.18
CA MET A 220 -4.77 14.41 -1.23
C MET A 220 -3.46 15.18 -1.41
N LEU A 221 -3.20 16.23 -0.61
CA LEU A 221 -1.93 16.96 -0.64
C LEU A 221 -0.73 16.08 -0.26
N ILE A 222 -0.87 15.27 0.79
CA ILE A 222 0.17 14.32 1.22
C ILE A 222 0.44 13.32 0.10
N MET A 223 -0.61 12.72 -0.47
CA MET A 223 -0.47 11.76 -1.56
C MET A 223 0.09 12.38 -2.83
N ALA A 224 -0.28 13.62 -3.16
CA ALA A 224 0.31 14.36 -4.28
C ALA A 224 1.81 14.58 -4.07
N GLY A 225 2.23 14.96 -2.86
CA GLY A 225 3.65 15.08 -2.51
C GLY A 225 4.41 13.75 -2.66
N ILE A 226 3.82 12.65 -2.17
CA ILE A 226 4.36 11.30 -2.37
C ILE A 226 4.46 10.98 -3.87
N GLY A 227 3.40 11.23 -4.64
CA GLY A 227 3.37 10.97 -6.08
C GLY A 227 4.46 11.73 -6.84
N VAL A 228 4.70 13.00 -6.52
CA VAL A 228 5.82 13.76 -7.08
C VAL A 228 7.16 13.13 -6.71
N ALA A 229 7.36 12.80 -5.44
CA ALA A 229 8.60 12.16 -4.96
C ALA A 229 8.87 10.81 -5.64
N ILE A 230 7.82 10.07 -6.01
CA ILE A 230 7.92 8.81 -6.75
C ILE A 230 8.46 9.05 -8.17
N CYS A 231 7.92 10.06 -8.87
CA CYS A 231 8.28 10.30 -10.26
C CYS A 231 9.67 10.94 -10.42
N VAL A 232 10.14 11.73 -9.44
CA VAL A 232 11.37 12.53 -9.58
C VAL A 232 12.62 11.67 -9.87
N PRO A 233 12.95 10.62 -9.10
CA PRO A 233 14.18 9.85 -9.34
C PRO A 233 14.26 9.17 -10.73
N PRO A 234 13.26 8.39 -11.19
CA PRO A 234 13.31 7.75 -12.50
C PRO A 234 13.30 8.78 -13.66
N LEU A 235 12.56 9.88 -13.53
CA LEU A 235 12.56 10.95 -14.53
C LEU A 235 13.90 11.69 -14.59
N ALA A 236 14.50 12.00 -13.44
CA ALA A 236 15.81 12.66 -13.37
C ALA A 236 16.90 11.79 -14.00
N MET A 237 16.90 10.49 -13.70
CA MET A 237 17.85 9.53 -14.27
C MET A 237 17.68 9.38 -15.77
N GLY A 238 16.44 9.22 -16.22
CA GLY A 238 16.12 9.15 -17.64
C GLY A 238 16.52 10.39 -18.41
N LEU A 239 16.21 11.58 -17.87
CA LEU A 239 16.54 12.87 -18.48
C LEU A 239 18.06 13.11 -18.50
N ALA A 240 18.79 12.68 -17.47
CA ALA A 240 20.25 12.78 -17.45
C ALA A 240 20.89 12.04 -18.64
N THR A 241 20.35 10.89 -19.03
CA THR A 241 20.85 10.14 -20.21
C THR A 241 20.61 10.87 -21.54
N LEU A 242 19.55 11.68 -21.62
CA LEU A 242 19.23 12.48 -22.80
C LEU A 242 20.03 13.78 -22.88
N ILE A 243 20.25 14.46 -21.75
CA ILE A 243 20.98 15.74 -21.69
C ILE A 243 22.50 15.53 -21.85
N ALA A 244 23.05 14.48 -21.24
CA ALA A 244 24.50 14.23 -21.25
C ALA A 244 24.85 12.84 -21.82
N PRO A 245 24.42 12.49 -23.04
CA PRO A 245 24.53 11.13 -23.59
C PRO A 245 25.98 10.65 -23.74
N LYS A 246 26.97 11.56 -23.77
CA LYS A 246 28.40 11.21 -23.82
C LYS A 246 28.94 10.64 -22.50
N LYS A 247 28.22 10.81 -21.38
CA LYS A 247 28.61 10.32 -20.04
C LYS A 247 28.09 8.91 -19.74
N PHE A 248 27.24 8.35 -20.60
CA PHE A 248 26.53 7.08 -20.37
C PHE A 248 26.89 6.02 -21.42
N THR A 249 26.97 4.76 -20.98
CA THR A 249 27.14 3.61 -21.88
C THR A 249 25.84 3.33 -22.67
N PRO A 250 25.89 2.53 -23.75
CA PRO A 250 24.68 2.12 -24.47
C PRO A 250 23.64 1.47 -23.56
N GLU A 251 24.06 0.60 -22.65
CA GLU A 251 23.19 -0.10 -21.70
C GLU A 251 22.52 0.87 -20.70
N GLU A 252 23.27 1.86 -20.22
CA GLU A 252 22.74 2.90 -19.33
C GLU A 252 21.71 3.80 -20.04
N LYS A 253 21.89 4.07 -21.34
CA LYS A 253 20.93 4.86 -22.13
C LYS A 253 19.62 4.13 -22.35
N ASP A 254 19.67 2.83 -22.62
CA ASP A 254 18.46 2.03 -22.79
C ASP A 254 17.71 1.87 -21.47
N SER A 255 18.44 1.69 -20.37
CA SER A 255 17.88 1.75 -19.02
C SER A 255 17.26 3.13 -18.72
N GLY A 256 17.88 4.22 -19.19
CA GLY A 256 17.36 5.58 -19.02
C GLY A 256 16.05 5.84 -19.75
N LYS A 257 15.88 5.30 -20.96
CA LYS A 257 14.58 5.36 -21.68
C LYS A 257 13.49 4.63 -20.90
N ALA A 258 13.81 3.44 -20.38
CA ALA A 258 12.87 2.69 -19.55
C ALA A 258 12.51 3.45 -18.26
N ALA A 259 13.49 4.09 -17.62
CA ALA A 259 13.29 4.93 -16.44
C ALA A 259 12.37 6.14 -16.73
N LEU A 260 12.48 6.79 -17.89
CA LEU A 260 11.56 7.87 -18.27
C LEU A 260 10.11 7.37 -18.31
N VAL A 261 9.87 6.23 -18.96
CA VAL A 261 8.52 5.67 -19.08
C VAL A 261 7.97 5.30 -17.70
N MET A 262 8.77 4.61 -16.88
CA MET A 262 8.39 4.24 -15.52
C MET A 262 8.10 5.46 -14.64
N GLY A 263 8.91 6.51 -14.75
CA GLY A 263 8.71 7.76 -14.01
C GLY A 263 7.44 8.52 -14.42
N MET A 264 7.05 8.48 -15.69
CA MET A 264 5.81 9.11 -16.16
C MET A 264 4.55 8.44 -15.60
N VAL A 265 4.62 7.13 -15.31
CA VAL A 265 3.49 6.36 -14.76
C VAL A 265 3.58 6.14 -13.25
N GLY A 266 4.54 6.79 -12.57
CA GLY A 266 4.67 6.74 -11.11
C GLY A 266 5.26 5.42 -10.58
N ILE A 267 6.24 4.85 -11.29
CA ILE A 267 7.00 3.67 -10.85
C ILE A 267 8.42 4.12 -10.49
N THR A 268 8.76 4.03 -9.20
CA THR A 268 10.06 4.47 -8.65
C THR A 268 11.24 3.59 -9.07
N GLU A 269 10.97 2.31 -9.27
CA GLU A 269 11.92 1.23 -9.51
C GLU A 269 12.70 1.43 -10.81
N GLY A 270 12.16 2.23 -11.73
CA GLY A 270 12.85 2.57 -12.97
C GLY A 270 14.19 3.29 -12.74
N GLY A 271 14.33 4.02 -11.63
CA GLY A 271 15.58 4.72 -11.30
C GLY A 271 16.68 3.79 -10.79
N ASP A 272 16.33 2.62 -10.23
CA ASP A 272 17.29 1.71 -9.60
C ASP A 272 18.21 1.03 -10.61
N SER A 273 17.73 0.81 -11.84
CA SER A 273 18.49 0.18 -12.92
C SER A 273 19.83 0.87 -13.19
N ILE A 274 19.86 2.21 -13.28
CA ILE A 274 21.12 2.97 -13.45
C ILE A 274 21.83 3.21 -12.09
N CYS A 275 21.09 3.32 -10.99
CA CYS A 275 21.69 3.50 -9.66
C CYS A 275 22.54 2.29 -9.22
N SER A 276 22.12 1.08 -9.56
CA SER A 276 22.87 -0.15 -9.30
C SER A 276 24.19 -0.22 -10.06
N ILE A 277 24.23 0.34 -11.28
CA ILE A 277 25.42 0.38 -12.15
C ILE A 277 26.40 1.47 -11.69
N ARG A 278 25.90 2.61 -11.17
CA ARG A 278 26.72 3.74 -10.70
C ARG A 278 26.24 4.35 -9.37
N PRO A 279 26.46 3.67 -8.24
CA PRO A 279 25.97 4.13 -6.93
C PRO A 279 26.57 5.48 -6.55
N LEU A 280 27.89 5.69 -6.68
CA LEU A 280 28.58 6.92 -6.28
C LEU A 280 28.12 8.20 -6.98
N ARG A 281 27.55 8.09 -8.19
CA ARG A 281 27.02 9.25 -8.96
C ARG A 281 25.54 9.53 -8.70
N THR A 282 24.84 8.57 -8.09
CA THR A 282 23.39 8.60 -7.86
C THR A 282 23.02 8.75 -6.38
N ILE A 283 24.01 8.71 -5.47
CA ILE A 283 23.85 9.02 -4.03
C ILE A 283 23.11 10.33 -3.77
N PRO A 284 23.34 11.46 -4.49
CA PRO A 284 22.62 12.70 -4.22
C PRO A 284 21.10 12.61 -4.45
N LEU A 285 20.64 11.60 -5.21
CA LEU A 285 19.22 11.32 -5.45
C LEU A 285 18.60 10.40 -4.39
N ARG A 286 19.42 9.70 -3.59
CA ARG A 286 18.99 8.89 -2.43
C ARG A 286 19.19 9.72 -1.18
N VAL A 287 18.11 10.13 -0.52
CA VAL A 287 18.22 10.99 0.68
C VAL A 287 19.00 10.31 1.82
N ASP A 288 19.16 8.99 1.86
CA ASP A 288 19.99 8.34 2.88
C ASP A 288 20.54 6.95 2.49
N THR A 289 21.75 6.89 1.91
CA THR A 289 22.60 5.67 2.03
C THR A 289 24.06 6.02 2.26
N LEU A 290 24.34 6.86 3.27
CA LEU A 290 25.71 7.13 3.73
C LEU A 290 26.25 6.13 4.76
N ASN A 291 25.50 5.11 5.20
CA ASN A 291 26.00 4.29 6.33
C ASN A 291 25.72 2.78 6.34
N ASN A 292 25.29 2.17 5.23
CA ASN A 292 25.13 0.70 5.24
C ASN A 292 25.43 0.00 3.91
N LYS A 293 26.65 -0.56 3.81
CA LYS A 293 27.06 -1.44 2.69
C LYS A 293 26.16 -2.68 2.53
N SER A 294 25.36 -3.04 3.54
CA SER A 294 24.49 -4.23 3.48
C SER A 294 23.15 -4.02 2.75
N VAL A 295 22.72 -2.78 2.53
CA VAL A 295 21.48 -2.48 1.78
C VAL A 295 21.72 -2.54 0.27
N ILE A 296 22.95 -2.21 -0.15
CA ILE A 296 23.38 -2.24 -1.56
C ILE A 296 23.41 -3.68 -2.12
N SER A 297 23.63 -4.70 -1.27
CA SER A 297 23.71 -6.10 -1.71
C SER A 297 22.40 -6.89 -1.61
N ARG A 298 21.38 -6.38 -0.92
CA ARG A 298 20.13 -7.14 -0.66
C ARG A 298 18.91 -6.69 -1.45
N GLY A 299 18.96 -5.56 -2.14
CA GLY A 299 17.87 -5.11 -3.03
C GLY A 299 17.79 -5.82 -4.38
N CYS A 300 18.71 -6.75 -4.69
CA CYS A 300 18.77 -7.43 -5.99
C CYS A 300 18.03 -8.78 -6.06
N PHE A 301 17.51 -9.31 -4.95
CA PHE A 301 16.79 -10.57 -4.93
C PHE A 301 15.76 -10.58 -3.80
N GLU A 302 14.59 -9.99 -4.04
CA GLU A 302 13.31 -10.33 -3.38
C GLU A 302 12.14 -9.68 -4.13
#